data_AF-A0A239NKH7-F1
#
_entry.id   AF-A0A239NKH7-F1
#
_cell.length_a   1.000
_cell.length_b   1.000
_cell.length_c   1.000
_cell.angle_alpha   90.00
_cell.angle_beta   90.00
_cell.angle_gamma   90.00
#
_symmetry.space_group_name_H-M   'P 1'
#
loop_
_entity.id
_entity.type
_entity.pdbx_description
1 polymer ?
#
loop_
_entity_poly.entity_id
_entity_poly.type
_entity_poly.pdbx_seq_one_letter_code
_entity_poly.pdbx_strand_id
1 'polypeptide(L)'
;MSGTMHQVWIEAGGGHDMVRADAIVMLRLDGTGRLTAQLRDDAKVSVTLLEGSSDARPPDDFHRRLIQTVAQLADSSGGQLVRPRYEGGVWSWTSEPL
;
A
#
# COMPACT_ATOMS: atom_id res chain seq x y z
N MET A 1 19.25 -20.13 -4.59
CA MET A 1 19.46 -18.67 -4.61
C MET A 1 18.36 -18.05 -3.77
N SER A 2 18.63 -17.72 -2.50
CA SER A 2 17.70 -16.92 -1.70
C SER A 2 17.81 -15.50 -2.22
N GLY A 3 17.01 -15.17 -3.24
CA GLY A 3 16.84 -13.78 -3.64
C GLY A 3 16.42 -13.02 -2.39
N THR A 4 17.14 -11.95 -2.07
CA THR A 4 16.74 -11.02 -1.01
C THR A 4 15.31 -10.59 -1.28
N MET A 5 14.38 -11.21 -0.59
CA MET A 5 12.95 -10.98 -0.75
C MET A 5 12.72 -9.51 -0.41
N HIS A 6 12.33 -8.71 -1.40
CA HIS A 6 12.06 -7.29 -1.25
C HIS A 6 11.18 -7.06 -0.01
N GLN A 7 11.73 -6.43 1.02
CA GLN A 7 11.04 -6.26 2.30
C GLN A 7 10.22 -4.97 2.30
N VAL A 8 9.39 -4.79 1.27
CA VAL A 8 8.45 -3.67 1.21
C VAL A 8 7.16 -4.10 1.89
N TRP A 9 6.82 -3.38 2.95
CA TRP A 9 5.60 -3.52 3.72
C TRP A 9 4.69 -2.33 3.48
N ILE A 10 3.38 -2.55 3.56
CA ILE A 10 2.38 -1.52 3.35
C ILE A 10 1.51 -1.46 4.60
N GLU A 11 1.31 -0.25 5.11
CA GLU A 11 0.40 0.01 6.23
C GLU A 11 -1.04 -0.40 5.86
N ALA A 12 -1.72 -1.05 6.79
CA ALA A 12 -3.10 -1.47 6.67
C ALA A 12 -3.85 -1.20 7.98
N GLY A 13 -5.19 -1.23 7.92
CA GLY A 13 -6.03 -1.13 9.13
C GLY A 13 -5.83 0.16 9.93
N GLY A 14 -5.47 1.27 9.26
CA GLY A 14 -5.25 2.55 9.93
C GLY A 14 -3.99 2.62 10.80
N GLY A 15 -2.94 1.85 10.47
CA GLY A 15 -1.67 1.87 11.19
C GLY A 15 -1.47 0.74 12.20
N HIS A 16 -2.45 -0.16 12.33
CA HIS A 16 -2.39 -1.29 13.26
C HIS A 16 -1.82 -2.56 12.63
N ASP A 17 -1.96 -2.69 11.31
CA ASP A 17 -1.55 -3.87 10.57
C ASP A 17 -0.54 -3.50 9.47
N MET A 18 0.24 -4.49 9.05
CA MET A 18 1.16 -4.36 7.93
C MET A 18 1.01 -5.57 7.00
N VAL A 19 0.94 -5.32 5.69
CA VAL A 19 0.92 -6.38 4.69
C VAL A 19 2.15 -6.33 3.81
N ARG A 20 2.63 -7.51 3.45
CA ARG A 20 3.72 -7.73 2.50
C ARG A 20 3.31 -7.29 1.10
N ALA A 21 4.08 -6.43 0.45
CA ALA A 21 3.77 -5.96 -0.90
C ALA A 21 3.76 -7.11 -1.94
N ASP A 22 4.65 -8.09 -1.79
CA ASP A 22 4.73 -9.27 -2.65
C ASP A 22 3.60 -10.30 -2.43
N ALA A 23 2.84 -10.14 -1.35
CA ALA A 23 1.62 -10.93 -1.11
C ALA A 23 0.40 -10.34 -1.83
N ILE A 24 0.43 -9.10 -2.31
CA ILE A 24 -0.72 -8.45 -2.96
C ILE A 24 -0.86 -8.95 -4.40
N VAL A 25 -2.07 -9.36 -4.78
CA VAL A 25 -2.41 -9.80 -6.15
C VAL A 25 -3.39 -8.87 -6.86
N MET A 26 -4.11 -8.03 -6.11
CA MET A 26 -5.03 -7.04 -6.67
C MET A 26 -5.10 -5.83 -5.76
N LEU A 27 -5.19 -4.63 -6.34
CA LEU A 27 -5.58 -3.40 -5.66
C LEU A 27 -6.91 -2.91 -6.23
N ARG A 28 -7.78 -2.40 -5.35
CA ARG A 28 -9.05 -1.78 -5.73
C ARG A 28 -9.21 -0.46 -4.99
N LEU A 29 -9.30 0.62 -5.75
CA LEU A 29 -9.75 1.92 -5.28
C LEU A 29 -11.21 2.10 -5.68
N ASP A 30 -12.11 2.25 -4.71
CA ASP A 30 -13.54 2.41 -4.98
C ASP A 30 -13.98 3.88 -5.04
N GLY A 31 -15.26 4.11 -5.36
CA GLY A 31 -15.83 5.45 -5.51
C GLY A 31 -15.84 6.30 -4.23
N THR A 32 -15.63 5.68 -3.06
CA THR A 32 -15.54 6.38 -1.76
C THR A 32 -14.11 6.77 -1.40
N GLY A 33 -13.12 6.41 -2.24
CA GLY A 33 -11.71 6.61 -1.94
C GLY A 33 -11.09 5.52 -1.07
N ARG A 34 -11.86 4.48 -0.70
CA ARG A 34 -11.33 3.34 0.03
C ARG A 34 -10.42 2.51 -0.87
N LEU A 35 -9.23 2.20 -0.38
CA LEU A 35 -8.26 1.33 -1.05
C LEU A 35 -8.18 -0.01 -0.32
N THR A 36 -8.47 -1.08 -1.04
CA THR A 36 -8.33 -2.46 -0.55
C THR A 36 -7.32 -3.23 -1.37
N ALA A 37 -6.60 -4.15 -0.72
CA ALA A 37 -5.70 -5.10 -1.36
C ALA A 37 -6.19 -6.53 -1.16
N GLN A 38 -6.19 -7.32 -2.23
CA GLN A 38 -6.40 -8.77 -2.14
C GLN A 38 -5.04 -9.46 -2.01
N LEU A 39 -4.93 -10.38 -1.05
CA LEU A 39 -3.72 -11.15 -0.80
C LEU A 39 -3.71 -12.47 -1.59
N ARG A 40 -2.50 -12.98 -1.83
CA ARG A 40 -2.22 -14.30 -2.38
C ARG A 40 -2.41 -15.33 -1.26
N ASP A 41 -3.65 -15.66 -0.96
CA ASP A 41 -4.00 -16.79 -0.11
C ASP A 41 -5.20 -17.55 -0.69
N ASP A 42 -5.41 -18.78 -0.20
CA ASP A 42 -6.51 -19.64 -0.66
C ASP A 42 -7.89 -19.04 -0.32
N ALA A 43 -7.95 -18.23 0.73
CA ALA A 43 -9.15 -17.57 1.21
C ALA A 43 -9.48 -16.27 0.44
N LYS A 44 -8.57 -15.77 -0.41
CA LYS A 44 -8.65 -14.48 -1.11
C LYS A 44 -8.95 -13.31 -0.17
N VAL A 45 -8.25 -13.26 0.98
CA VAL A 45 -8.45 -12.22 1.98
C VAL A 45 -8.23 -10.84 1.37
N SER A 46 -9.18 -9.94 1.65
CA SER A 46 -9.08 -8.52 1.28
C SER A 46 -8.83 -7.71 2.54
N VAL A 47 -7.78 -6.88 2.51
CA VAL A 47 -7.41 -5.96 3.59
C VAL A 47 -7.66 -4.52 3.16
N THR A 48 -8.00 -3.64 4.11
CA THR A 48 -8.09 -2.20 3.85
C THR A 48 -6.74 -1.54 4.08
N LEU A 49 -6.21 -0.88 3.05
CA LEU A 49 -4.97 -0.10 3.13
C LEU A 49 -5.23 1.39 3.44
N LEU A 50 -6.37 1.90 2.98
CA LEU A 50 -6.83 3.25 3.26
C LEU A 50 -8.35 3.22 3.38
N GLU A 51 -8.87 3.72 4.50
CA GLU A 51 -10.31 3.91 4.65
C GLU A 51 -10.81 5.02 3.73
N GLY A 52 -12.00 4.82 3.18
CA GLY A 52 -12.65 5.85 2.36
C GLY A 52 -13.02 7.06 3.23
N SER A 53 -12.96 8.24 2.63
CA SER A 53 -13.35 9.49 3.30
C SER A 53 -14.13 10.37 2.34
N SER A 54 -15.24 10.94 2.82
CA SER A 54 -15.99 11.97 2.10
C SER A 54 -15.24 13.28 1.98
N ASP A 55 -14.33 13.55 2.92
CA ASP A 55 -13.74 14.88 3.12
C ASP A 55 -12.42 15.03 2.37
N ALA A 56 -11.70 13.93 2.17
CA ALA A 56 -10.41 13.90 1.50
C ALA A 56 -10.24 12.64 0.63
N ARG A 57 -10.79 12.66 -0.59
CA ARG A 57 -10.68 11.54 -1.51
C ARG A 57 -9.28 11.49 -2.17
N PRO A 58 -8.61 10.33 -2.21
CA PRO A 58 -7.37 10.18 -2.97
C PRO A 58 -7.62 10.29 -4.49
N PRO A 59 -6.59 10.67 -5.27
CA PRO A 59 -6.65 10.66 -6.73
C PRO A 59 -7.04 9.30 -7.32
N ASP A 60 -7.68 9.29 -8.49
CA ASP A 60 -8.16 8.05 -9.14
C ASP A 60 -7.03 7.07 -9.51
N ASP A 61 -5.79 7.53 -9.58
CA ASP A 61 -4.60 6.75 -9.86
C ASP A 61 -3.81 6.35 -8.59
N PHE A 62 -4.32 6.62 -7.39
CA PHE A 62 -3.58 6.43 -6.14
C PHE A 62 -3.10 4.99 -5.92
N HIS A 63 -3.90 3.99 -6.33
CA HIS A 63 -3.52 2.58 -6.33
C HIS A 63 -2.37 2.25 -7.30
N ARG A 64 -2.27 2.96 -8.44
CA ARG A 64 -1.16 2.82 -9.40
C ARG A 64 0.11 3.44 -8.86
N ARG A 65 0.00 4.58 -8.17
CA ARG A 65 1.12 5.23 -7.49
C ARG A 65 1.74 4.30 -6.44
N LEU A 66 0.93 3.53 -5.71
CA LEU A 66 1.44 2.51 -4.78
C LEU A 66 2.34 1.49 -5.49
N ILE A 67 1.89 0.96 -6.63
CA ILE A 67 2.68 -0.01 -7.42
C ILE A 67 4.01 0.61 -7.86
N GLN A 68 3.99 1.87 -8.30
CA GLN A 68 5.20 2.61 -8.68
C GLN A 68 6.15 2.78 -7.50
N THR A 69 5.65 3.19 -6.33
CA THR A 69 6.44 3.33 -5.10
C THR A 69 7.05 1.99 -4.68
N VAL A 70 6.28 0.90 -4.68
CA VAL A 70 6.80 -0.44 -4.36
C VAL A 70 7.90 -0.85 -5.34
N ALA A 71 7.72 -0.61 -6.64
CA ALA A 71 8.73 -0.93 -7.65
C ALA A 71 10.02 -0.12 -7.46
N GLN A 72 9.92 1.16 -7.08
CA GLN A 72 11.08 2.01 -6.79
C GLN A 72 11.85 1.55 -5.54
N LEU A 73 11.13 1.02 -4.54
CA LEU A 73 11.73 0.55 -3.28
C LEU A 73 12.24 -0.89 -3.35
N ALA A 74 11.87 -1.65 -4.37
CA ALA A 74 12.36 -3.01 -4.55
C ALA A 74 13.90 -3.04 -4.62
N ASP A 75 14.52 -2.06 -5.26
CA ASP A 75 15.98 -2.00 -5.36
C ASP A 75 16.68 -1.43 -4.10
N SER A 76 15.93 -1.09 -3.04
CA SER A 76 16.49 -0.54 -1.81
C SER A 76 17.07 -1.62 -0.88
N SER A 77 18.11 -1.26 -0.13
CA SER A 77 18.66 -2.13 0.92
C SER A 77 17.83 -1.99 2.21
N GLY A 78 17.37 -3.14 2.73
CA GLY A 78 16.62 -3.20 4.01
C GLY A 78 15.10 -3.20 3.86
N GLY A 79 14.41 -3.28 5.00
CA GLY A 79 12.95 -3.21 5.06
C GLY A 79 12.44 -1.78 4.89
N GLN A 80 11.36 -1.61 4.14
CA GLN A 80 10.68 -0.33 3.93
C GLN A 80 9.21 -0.47 4.30
N LEU A 81 8.67 0.49 5.06
CA LEU A 81 7.24 0.64 5.30
C LEU A 81 6.70 1.75 4.41
N VAL A 82 5.65 1.47 3.66
CA VAL A 82 4.92 2.42 2.81
C VAL A 82 3.55 2.69 3.43
N ARG A 83 3.21 3.97 3.61
CA ARG A 83 1.90 4.40 4.14
C ARG A 83 1.28 5.53 3.34
N PRO A 84 -0.06 5.61 3.27
CA PRO A 84 -0.73 6.74 2.65
C PRO A 84 -0.62 7.96 3.56
N ARG A 85 -0.38 9.15 3.00
CA ARG A 85 -0.33 10.41 3.74
C ARG A 85 -1.17 11.46 3.04
N TYR A 86 -1.94 12.20 3.84
CA TYR A 86 -2.67 13.38 3.38
C TYR A 86 -2.15 14.62 4.11
N GLU A 87 -1.43 15.48 3.40
CA GLU A 87 -0.81 16.67 3.97
C GLU A 87 -0.92 17.85 2.99
N GLY A 88 -1.28 19.03 3.50
CA GLY A 88 -1.41 20.22 2.67
C GLY A 88 -2.43 20.09 1.53
N GLY A 89 -3.44 19.21 1.68
CA GLY A 89 -4.43 18.94 0.65
C GLY A 89 -3.99 17.92 -0.42
N VAL A 90 -2.80 17.32 -0.27
CA VAL A 90 -2.22 16.41 -1.27
C VAL A 90 -2.08 15.01 -0.67
N TRP A 91 -2.56 14.02 -1.43
CA TRP A 91 -2.34 12.61 -1.16
C TRP A 91 -1.02 12.11 -1.76
N SER A 92 -0.24 11.41 -0.96
CA SER A 92 1.01 10.77 -1.38
C SER A 92 1.21 9.41 -0.69
N TRP A 93 2.11 8.62 -1.26
CA TRP A 93 2.69 7.46 -0.58
C TRP A 93 4.03 7.88 -0.01
N THR A 94 4.22 7.71 1.29
CA THR A 94 5.50 7.94 1.96
C THR A 94 6.11 6.63 2.37
N SER A 95 7.45 6.54 2.32
CA SER A 95 8.19 5.37 2.80
C SER A 95 9.16 5.74 3.92
N GLU A 96 9.35 4.83 4.86
CA GLU A 96 10.37 4.92 5.91
C GLU A 96 11.07 3.57 6.11
N PRO A 97 12.36 3.57 6.49
CA PRO A 97 13.04 2.33 6.89
C PRO A 97 12.38 1.70 8.12
N LEU A 98 12.42 0.37 8.18
CA LEU A 98 12.04 -0.43 9.36
C LEU A 98 13.22 -0.65 10.31
#